data_AF-A0A9P7KM57-F1
#
_entry.id   AF-A0A9P7KM57-F1
#
_cell.length_a   1.000
_cell.length_b   1.000
_cell.length_c   1.000
_cell.angle_alpha   90.00
_cell.angle_beta   90.00
_cell.angle_gamma   90.00
#
_symmetry.space_group_name_H-M   'P 1'
#
loop_
_entity.id
_entity.type
_entity.pdbx_description
1 polymer ?
#
loop_
_entity_poly.entity_id
_entity_poly.type
_entity_poly.pdbx_seq_one_letter_code
_entity_poly.pdbx_strand_id
1 'polypeptide(L)'
;MTTLQSNLARFNLPFPEAVFNLDFFRRNPVPFYTLAAELYPGAFRPTPTHAFIKLLSDKGLLHTCFTQNIDNLERIAGVPENKIVEAHGSFASQHCIECKALFDGDEMRQLVLGKYKDGEPIRIPRYQRVGCAGLVKPDIVFFGEQLPERFKASKPFAAAADLLLILGTSLTVTPFSSLATIVHREHCPRILINPGKAGNMGQRKRDVVLLGKCDEIVRELCMALGWSEDLERMWATMGKQVELADQQERAKAENAVTANNRREFREDQLDQRSGSFPEFRVPDRFTPANHRACLKQNYIATGSSSNAVHPGRQDSPATGDVTKTGYPIEPLNPNSPIDLDLIGFSYVEHRTEIAVLLIFFSEAAFHK
;
A
#
# COMPACT_ATOMS: atom_id res chain seq x y z
N MET A 1 9.12 -11.28 -18.33
CA MET A 1 9.00 -11.99 -17.04
C MET A 1 9.60 -11.09 -15.99
N THR A 2 8.85 -10.76 -14.95
CA THR A 2 9.30 -9.79 -13.94
C THR A 2 10.29 -10.44 -12.97
N THR A 3 11.17 -9.65 -12.33
CA THR A 3 12.05 -10.21 -11.29
C THR A 3 11.25 -10.71 -10.08
N LEU A 4 10.06 -10.16 -9.81
CA LEU A 4 9.11 -10.76 -8.86
C LEU A 4 8.68 -12.17 -9.27
N GLN A 5 8.30 -12.41 -10.54
CA GLN A 5 7.96 -13.75 -11.02
C GLN A 5 9.16 -14.71 -10.92
N SER A 6 10.37 -14.25 -11.25
CA SER A 6 11.60 -15.03 -11.06
C SER A 6 11.85 -15.38 -9.59
N ASN A 7 11.66 -14.41 -8.68
CA ASN A 7 11.85 -14.57 -7.23
C ASN A 7 10.73 -15.39 -6.57
N LEU A 8 9.57 -15.55 -7.20
CA LEU A 8 8.49 -16.42 -6.72
C LEU A 8 8.65 -17.87 -7.20
N ALA A 9 9.27 -18.10 -8.36
CA ALA A 9 9.44 -19.45 -8.94
C ALA A 9 10.17 -20.43 -8.00
N ARG A 10 11.15 -19.96 -7.22
CA ARG A 10 11.90 -20.78 -6.24
C ARG A 10 11.05 -21.38 -5.11
N PHE A 11 9.83 -20.88 -4.87
CA PHE A 11 8.95 -21.37 -3.81
C PHE A 11 7.94 -22.43 -4.27
N ASN A 12 7.94 -22.81 -5.56
CA ASN A 12 7.02 -23.79 -6.14
C ASN A 12 5.54 -23.54 -5.75
N LEU A 13 5.11 -22.28 -5.88
CA LEU A 13 3.76 -21.86 -5.47
C LEU A 13 2.69 -22.52 -6.36
N PRO A 14 1.51 -22.86 -5.80
CA PRO A 14 0.42 -23.46 -6.58
C PRO A 14 -0.16 -22.48 -7.63
N PHE A 15 0.02 -21.18 -7.43
CA PHE A 15 -0.26 -20.08 -8.35
C PHE A 15 0.53 -18.84 -7.88
N PRO A 16 0.89 -17.88 -8.75
CA PRO A 16 1.76 -16.75 -8.39
C PRO A 16 1.24 -15.90 -7.21
N GLU A 17 -0.07 -15.72 -7.12
CA GLU A 17 -0.76 -14.88 -6.13
C GLU A 17 -0.82 -15.54 -4.73
N ALA A 18 -0.44 -16.82 -4.60
CA ALA A 18 -0.56 -17.59 -3.35
C ALA A 18 0.22 -16.95 -2.19
N VAL A 19 1.33 -16.27 -2.48
CA VAL A 19 2.14 -15.52 -1.49
C VAL A 19 1.35 -14.42 -0.77
N PHE A 20 0.27 -13.90 -1.38
CA PHE A 20 -0.62 -12.88 -0.82
C PHE A 20 -2.01 -13.44 -0.44
N ASN A 21 -2.17 -14.77 -0.31
CA ASN A 21 -3.42 -15.39 0.13
C ASN A 21 -3.40 -15.70 1.63
N LEU A 22 -4.46 -15.34 2.37
CA LEU A 22 -4.47 -15.48 3.83
C LEU A 22 -4.39 -16.94 4.30
N ASP A 23 -5.10 -17.85 3.63
CA ASP A 23 -5.09 -19.27 3.99
C ASP A 23 -3.79 -19.96 3.59
N PHE A 24 -3.12 -19.52 2.53
CA PHE A 24 -1.76 -19.94 2.21
C PHE A 24 -0.78 -19.43 3.29
N PHE A 25 -0.81 -18.14 3.62
CA PHE A 25 0.05 -17.54 4.66
C PHE A 25 -0.12 -18.20 6.04
N ARG A 26 -1.36 -18.53 6.44
CA ARG A 26 -1.66 -19.30 7.66
C ARG A 26 -0.96 -20.67 7.70
N ARG A 27 -0.73 -21.30 6.55
CA ARG A 27 -0.12 -22.65 6.40
C ARG A 27 1.39 -22.60 6.15
N ASN A 28 1.83 -21.73 5.24
CA ASN A 28 3.22 -21.52 4.88
C ASN A 28 3.51 -20.01 4.71
N PRO A 29 3.92 -19.32 5.78
CA PRO A 29 4.24 -17.91 5.71
C PRO A 29 5.62 -17.59 5.12
N VAL A 30 6.50 -18.60 4.95
CA VAL A 30 7.91 -18.37 4.58
C VAL A 30 8.07 -17.60 3.26
N PRO A 31 7.38 -17.96 2.14
CA PRO A 31 7.52 -17.23 0.87
C PRO A 31 7.16 -15.75 0.98
N PHE A 32 6.22 -15.38 1.84
CA PHE A 32 5.85 -13.98 2.06
C PHE A 32 6.97 -13.23 2.77
N TYR A 33 7.57 -13.78 3.83
CA TYR A 33 8.63 -13.08 4.55
C TYR A 33 9.95 -13.02 3.77
N THR A 34 10.28 -14.03 2.96
CA THR A 34 11.43 -13.93 2.04
C THR A 34 11.22 -12.80 1.02
N LEU A 35 10.02 -12.68 0.46
CA LEU A 35 9.68 -11.57 -0.43
C LEU A 35 9.68 -10.23 0.31
N ALA A 36 9.12 -10.17 1.52
CA ALA A 36 9.11 -8.95 2.33
C ALA A 36 10.55 -8.47 2.63
N ALA A 37 11.48 -9.38 2.93
CA ALA A 37 12.89 -9.04 3.13
C ALA A 37 13.58 -8.49 1.87
N GLU A 38 13.09 -8.82 0.67
CA GLU A 38 13.56 -8.25 -0.61
C GLU A 38 12.88 -6.89 -0.94
N LEU A 39 11.75 -6.56 -0.30
CA LEU A 39 11.02 -5.31 -0.45
C LEU A 39 11.37 -4.26 0.62
N TYR A 40 11.70 -4.69 1.84
CA TYR A 40 12.07 -3.81 2.96
C TYR A 40 13.46 -3.18 2.78
N PRO A 41 13.54 -1.88 3.06
CA PRO A 41 13.35 -0.85 2.06
C PRO A 41 14.50 -0.81 1.04
N GLY A 42 14.16 -0.93 -0.24
CA GLY A 42 14.89 -0.26 -1.31
C GLY A 42 14.16 1.04 -1.66
N ALA A 43 14.87 2.15 -1.88
CA ALA A 43 14.23 3.38 -2.33
C ALA A 43 13.85 3.27 -3.81
N PHE A 44 12.66 2.72 -4.09
CA PHE A 44 12.16 2.58 -5.46
C PHE A 44 11.79 3.95 -6.04
N ARG A 45 12.27 4.24 -7.26
CA ARG A 45 11.98 5.51 -7.94
C ARG A 45 10.56 5.48 -8.53
N PRO A 46 9.68 6.45 -8.21
CA PRO A 46 8.37 6.57 -8.86
C PRO A 46 8.52 6.69 -10.38
N THR A 47 7.56 6.13 -11.13
CA THR A 47 7.58 6.16 -12.60
C THR A 47 7.13 7.52 -13.15
N PRO A 48 7.33 7.83 -14.45
CA PRO A 48 6.75 9.00 -15.10
C PRO A 48 5.24 9.15 -14.85
N THR A 49 4.47 8.04 -14.82
CA THR A 49 3.03 8.10 -14.51
C THR A 49 2.75 8.50 -13.06
N HIS A 50 3.61 8.15 -12.10
CA HIS A 50 3.48 8.63 -10.73
C HIS A 50 3.74 10.15 -10.64
N ALA A 51 4.71 10.65 -11.43
CA ALA A 51 4.91 12.09 -11.61
C ALA A 51 3.70 12.75 -12.28
N PHE A 52 3.05 12.13 -13.27
CA PHE A 52 1.81 12.64 -13.86
C PHE A 52 0.66 12.74 -12.83
N ILE A 53 0.49 11.77 -11.94
CA ILE A 53 -0.55 11.82 -10.88
C ILE A 53 -0.25 12.95 -9.88
N LYS A 54 1.02 13.17 -9.53
CA LYS A 54 1.44 14.34 -8.75
C LYS A 54 1.16 15.64 -9.49
N LEU A 55 1.43 15.70 -10.79
CA LEU A 55 1.18 16.87 -11.64
C LEU A 55 -0.32 17.19 -11.76
N LEU A 56 -1.19 16.17 -11.86
CA LEU A 56 -2.64 16.34 -11.75
C LEU A 56 -3.06 16.90 -10.40
N SER A 57 -2.38 16.54 -9.30
CA SER A 57 -2.66 17.14 -7.99
C SER A 57 -2.19 18.59 -7.90
N ASP A 58 -1.02 18.92 -8.47
CA ASP A 58 -0.43 20.26 -8.41
C ASP A 58 -1.18 21.27 -9.32
N LYS A 59 -1.73 20.80 -10.45
CA LYS A 59 -2.66 21.56 -11.29
C LYS A 59 -4.10 21.58 -10.74
N GLY A 60 -4.34 21.02 -9.55
CA GLY A 60 -5.62 21.06 -8.84
C GLY A 60 -6.68 20.04 -9.30
N LEU A 61 -6.39 19.23 -10.33
CA LEU A 61 -7.35 18.37 -11.02
C LEU A 61 -7.60 17.01 -10.34
N LEU A 62 -6.61 16.47 -9.63
CA LEU A 62 -6.76 15.18 -8.93
C LEU A 62 -7.71 15.32 -7.74
N HIS A 63 -8.88 14.71 -7.79
CA HIS A 63 -9.77 14.58 -6.63
C HIS A 63 -9.32 13.43 -5.71
N THR A 64 -9.09 12.23 -6.27
CA THR A 64 -8.67 11.03 -5.50
C THR A 64 -7.86 10.07 -6.36
N CYS A 65 -6.79 9.52 -5.79
CA CYS A 65 -6.03 8.40 -6.33
C CYS A 65 -6.37 7.13 -5.54
N PHE A 66 -7.10 6.19 -6.16
CA PHE A 66 -7.33 4.86 -5.63
C PHE A 66 -6.26 3.92 -6.16
N THR A 67 -5.56 3.19 -5.29
CA THR A 67 -4.48 2.27 -5.70
C THR A 67 -4.68 0.87 -5.13
N GLN A 68 -4.32 -0.17 -5.90
CA GLN A 68 -4.12 -1.53 -5.38
C GLN A 68 -2.66 -1.80 -4.96
N ASN A 69 -1.77 -0.85 -5.18
CA ASN A 69 -0.36 -1.01 -4.86
C ASN A 69 -0.12 -1.02 -3.36
N ILE A 70 1.02 -1.61 -3.00
CA ILE A 70 1.55 -1.67 -1.63
C ILE A 70 2.99 -1.12 -1.55
N ASP A 71 3.51 -0.58 -2.65
CA ASP A 71 4.87 -0.03 -2.77
C ASP A 71 5.01 1.42 -2.24
N ASN A 72 3.88 2.11 -2.05
CA ASN A 72 3.79 3.52 -1.62
C ASN A 72 4.40 4.52 -2.63
N LEU A 73 4.58 4.15 -3.90
CA LEU A 73 5.21 5.01 -4.91
C LEU A 73 4.43 6.32 -5.13
N GLU A 74 3.13 6.36 -4.85
CA GLU A 74 2.30 7.57 -4.90
C GLU A 74 2.64 8.54 -3.76
N ARG A 75 2.93 8.03 -2.54
CA ARG A 75 3.42 8.83 -1.41
C ARG A 75 4.85 9.32 -1.66
N ILE A 76 5.71 8.48 -2.24
CA ILE A 76 7.10 8.85 -2.61
C ILE A 76 7.09 9.89 -3.74
N ALA A 77 6.11 9.85 -4.65
CA ALA A 77 5.82 10.92 -5.61
C ALA A 77 5.17 12.18 -4.97
N GLY A 78 4.99 12.21 -3.65
CA GLY A 78 4.43 13.34 -2.92
C GLY A 78 2.96 13.64 -3.21
N VAL A 79 2.19 12.68 -3.71
CA VAL A 79 0.73 12.84 -3.87
C VAL A 79 0.13 13.04 -2.47
N PRO A 80 -0.71 14.07 -2.22
CA PRO A 80 -1.22 14.37 -0.89
C PRO A 80 -1.97 13.19 -0.24
N GLU A 81 -1.61 12.83 0.98
CA GLU A 81 -2.13 11.62 1.65
C GLU A 81 -3.66 11.61 1.77
N ASN A 82 -4.28 12.78 1.95
CA ASN A 82 -5.74 12.91 1.99
C ASN A 82 -6.40 12.48 0.68
N LYS A 83 -5.72 12.61 -0.47
CA LYS A 83 -6.17 12.16 -1.80
C LYS A 83 -5.83 10.69 -2.09
N ILE A 84 -4.96 10.03 -1.33
CA ILE A 84 -4.57 8.63 -1.55
C ILE A 84 -5.56 7.68 -0.85
N VAL A 85 -5.99 6.64 -1.56
CA VAL A 85 -6.80 5.53 -1.03
C VAL A 85 -6.12 4.21 -1.38
N GLU A 86 -5.28 3.72 -0.48
CA GLU A 86 -4.67 2.39 -0.56
C GLU A 86 -5.75 1.32 -0.33
N ALA A 87 -6.32 0.81 -1.42
CA ALA A 87 -7.39 -0.17 -1.38
C ALA A 87 -6.92 -1.52 -0.82
N HIS A 88 -5.64 -1.84 -1.04
CA HIS A 88 -4.97 -3.02 -0.49
C HIS A 88 -4.05 -2.68 0.69
N GLY A 89 -4.22 -1.53 1.34
CA GLY A 89 -3.41 -1.13 2.50
C GLY A 89 -1.92 -0.93 2.18
N SER A 90 -1.06 -0.93 3.19
CA SER A 90 0.37 -0.61 3.02
C SER A 90 1.25 -1.21 4.13
N PHE A 91 2.57 -1.06 3.99
CA PHE A 91 3.56 -1.47 5.00
C PHE A 91 3.72 -0.46 6.16
N ALA A 92 2.84 0.54 6.29
CA ALA A 92 2.96 1.60 7.29
C ALA A 92 2.77 1.12 8.75
N SER A 93 2.05 0.00 8.94
CA SER A 93 1.84 -0.65 10.24
C SER A 93 1.64 -2.16 10.06
N GLN A 94 1.67 -2.91 11.16
CA GLN A 94 1.56 -4.37 11.17
C GLN A 94 0.76 -4.88 12.38
N HIS A 95 -0.12 -5.86 12.15
CA HIS A 95 -1.00 -6.42 13.17
C HIS A 95 -0.98 -7.95 13.17
N CYS A 96 -1.29 -8.54 14.33
CA CYS A 96 -1.55 -9.97 14.44
C CYS A 96 -2.81 -10.35 13.65
N ILE A 97 -2.73 -11.39 12.79
CA ILE A 97 -3.87 -11.79 11.96
C ILE A 97 -5.07 -12.29 12.76
N GLU A 98 -4.85 -12.78 13.99
CA GLU A 98 -5.90 -13.33 14.87
C GLU A 98 -6.50 -12.25 15.77
N CYS A 99 -5.71 -11.72 16.72
CA CYS A 99 -6.22 -10.79 17.75
C CYS A 99 -6.28 -9.31 17.32
N LYS A 100 -5.81 -9.00 16.10
CA LYS A 100 -5.74 -7.63 15.53
C LYS A 100 -5.01 -6.61 16.42
N ALA A 101 -4.11 -7.07 17.29
CA ALA A 101 -3.25 -6.20 18.07
C ALA A 101 -2.06 -5.71 17.24
N LEU A 102 -1.71 -4.43 17.41
CA LEU A 102 -0.55 -3.79 16.79
C LEU A 102 0.74 -4.48 17.26
N PHE A 103 1.67 -4.68 16.33
CA PHE A 103 3.02 -5.18 16.57
C PHE A 103 4.04 -4.09 16.21
N ASP A 104 5.22 -4.14 16.84
CA ASP A 104 6.20 -3.06 16.71
C ASP A 104 6.90 -3.06 15.33
N GLY A 105 7.16 -1.86 14.81
CA GLY A 105 7.74 -1.66 13.48
C GLY A 105 9.24 -1.98 13.41
N ASP A 106 9.99 -1.66 14.45
CA ASP A 106 11.42 -1.98 14.52
C ASP A 106 11.63 -3.45 14.90
N GLU A 107 10.77 -4.06 15.71
CA GLU A 107 10.74 -5.51 15.93
C GLU A 107 10.42 -6.25 14.61
N MET A 108 9.40 -5.81 13.87
CA MET A 108 9.06 -6.36 12.56
C MET A 108 10.23 -6.25 11.58
N ARG A 109 10.87 -5.07 11.50
CA ARG A 109 12.05 -4.84 10.66
C ARG A 109 13.22 -5.73 11.07
N GLN A 110 13.49 -5.89 12.36
CA GLN A 110 14.57 -6.76 12.87
C GLN A 110 14.31 -8.24 12.59
N LEU A 111 13.06 -8.70 12.67
CA LEU A 111 12.70 -10.08 12.35
C LEU A 111 12.73 -10.37 10.84
N VAL A 112 12.35 -9.41 10.00
CA VAL A 112 12.33 -9.58 8.53
C VAL A 112 13.71 -9.36 7.90
N LEU A 113 14.43 -8.29 8.26
CA LEU A 113 15.75 -7.94 7.72
C LEU A 113 16.95 -8.50 8.52
N GLY A 114 16.72 -9.14 9.67
CA GLY A 114 17.78 -9.70 10.49
C GLY A 114 18.62 -10.69 9.69
N LYS A 115 19.92 -10.40 9.53
CA LYS A 115 20.82 -11.22 8.69
C LYS A 115 20.87 -12.66 9.20
N TYR A 116 20.21 -13.55 8.48
CA TYR A 116 20.37 -15.00 8.60
C TYR A 116 21.83 -15.35 8.30
N LYS A 117 22.42 -16.22 9.12
CA LYS A 117 23.65 -16.93 8.73
C LYS A 117 23.26 -17.95 7.65
N ASP A 118 24.19 -18.29 6.77
CA ASP A 118 23.91 -19.25 5.69
C ASP A 118 23.39 -20.58 6.27
N GLY A 119 22.12 -20.91 5.98
CA GLY A 119 21.42 -22.09 6.49
C GLY A 119 20.47 -21.88 7.67
N GLU A 120 20.44 -20.71 8.30
CA GLU A 120 19.48 -20.39 9.38
C GLU A 120 18.06 -20.16 8.80
N PRO A 121 16.99 -20.69 9.43
CA PRO A 121 15.62 -20.50 8.95
C PRO A 121 15.11 -19.06 9.21
N ILE A 122 14.28 -18.58 8.28
CA ILE A 122 13.63 -17.26 8.39
C ILE A 122 12.81 -17.17 9.68
N ARG A 123 13.05 -16.11 10.45
CA ARG A 123 12.28 -15.81 11.66
C ARG A 123 10.90 -15.31 11.26
N ILE A 124 9.88 -15.90 11.87
CA ILE A 124 8.48 -15.66 11.51
C ILE A 124 7.84 -14.78 12.58
N PRO A 125 7.58 -13.48 12.31
CA PRO A 125 6.81 -12.60 13.18
C PRO A 125 5.51 -13.24 13.68
N ARG A 126 5.41 -13.30 15.01
CA ARG A 126 4.26 -13.79 15.77
C ARG A 126 4.03 -12.88 16.96
N TYR A 127 2.77 -12.61 17.24
CA TYR A 127 2.39 -11.92 18.45
C TYR A 127 2.60 -12.86 19.64
N GLN A 128 3.39 -12.45 20.63
CA GLN A 128 3.73 -13.29 21.80
C GLN A 128 3.11 -12.71 23.07
N ARG A 129 1.81 -12.97 23.29
CA ARG A 129 1.14 -12.63 24.56
C ARG A 129 0.24 -13.78 25.02
N VAL A 130 -0.09 -13.80 26.31
CA VAL A 130 -0.99 -14.81 26.90
C VAL A 130 -2.30 -14.83 26.13
N GLY A 131 -2.66 -16.00 25.59
CA GLY A 131 -3.87 -16.21 24.79
C GLY A 131 -3.74 -15.99 23.27
N CYS A 132 -2.58 -15.56 22.75
CA CYS A 132 -2.39 -15.44 21.29
C CYS A 132 -0.94 -15.68 20.85
N ALA A 133 -0.76 -16.55 19.86
CA ALA A 133 0.51 -16.89 19.18
C ALA A 133 0.45 -16.70 17.65
N GLY A 134 -0.52 -15.88 17.18
CA GLY A 134 -0.84 -15.68 15.78
C GLY A 134 0.25 -14.96 14.99
N LEU A 135 0.33 -15.25 13.68
CA LEU A 135 1.24 -14.57 12.75
C LEU A 135 0.97 -13.05 12.70
N VAL A 136 2.01 -12.27 12.43
CA VAL A 136 1.92 -10.80 12.29
C VAL A 136 2.30 -10.41 10.86
N LYS A 137 1.41 -9.74 10.13
CA LYS A 137 1.75 -9.21 8.80
C LYS A 137 1.61 -7.69 8.77
N PRO A 138 2.25 -7.00 7.81
CA PRO A 138 1.93 -5.62 7.51
C PRO A 138 0.45 -5.49 7.11
N ASP A 139 -0.10 -4.29 7.24
CA ASP A 139 -1.52 -4.01 6.98
C ASP A 139 -1.89 -3.93 5.50
N ILE A 140 -1.15 -4.68 4.68
CA ILE A 140 -1.48 -5.02 3.30
C ILE A 140 -2.58 -6.08 3.27
N VAL A 141 -3.60 -5.88 2.43
CA VAL A 141 -4.79 -6.75 2.33
C VAL A 141 -4.45 -8.01 1.54
N PHE A 142 -4.62 -9.18 2.16
CA PHE A 142 -4.44 -10.46 1.49
C PHE A 142 -5.73 -10.94 0.81
N PHE A 143 -5.62 -11.78 -0.22
CA PHE A 143 -6.77 -12.48 -0.79
C PHE A 143 -7.47 -13.30 0.30
N GLY A 144 -8.75 -12.97 0.54
CA GLY A 144 -9.56 -13.49 1.64
C GLY A 144 -9.88 -12.46 2.74
N GLU A 145 -9.16 -11.33 2.80
CA GLU A 145 -9.44 -10.24 3.75
C GLU A 145 -10.42 -9.19 3.19
N GLN A 146 -11.00 -8.39 4.09
CA GLN A 146 -11.79 -7.22 3.71
C GLN A 146 -10.88 -6.02 3.41
N LEU A 147 -11.24 -5.24 2.38
CA LEU A 147 -10.58 -3.96 2.10
C LEU A 147 -10.91 -2.91 3.18
N PRO A 148 -10.04 -1.91 3.43
CA PRO A 148 -10.19 -0.99 4.55
C PRO A 148 -11.46 -0.15 4.50
N GLU A 149 -11.95 0.29 5.66
CA GLU A 149 -13.10 1.20 5.73
C GLU A 149 -12.87 2.52 4.97
N ARG A 150 -11.62 3.02 4.89
CA ARG A 150 -11.26 4.17 4.03
C ARG A 150 -11.64 3.91 2.56
N PHE A 151 -11.35 2.71 2.03
CA PHE A 151 -11.73 2.36 0.66
C PHE A 151 -13.26 2.32 0.47
N LYS A 152 -13.99 1.76 1.45
CA LYS A 152 -15.46 1.71 1.40
C LYS A 152 -16.07 3.11 1.46
N ALA A 153 -15.58 3.95 2.38
CA ALA A 153 -16.03 5.33 2.59
C ALA A 153 -15.68 6.28 1.43
N SER A 154 -14.57 6.04 0.72
CA SER A 154 -14.17 6.87 -0.43
C SER A 154 -14.89 6.53 -1.74
N LYS A 155 -15.67 5.44 -1.84
CA LYS A 155 -16.40 5.08 -3.08
C LYS A 155 -17.24 6.23 -3.70
N PRO A 156 -17.92 7.11 -2.94
CA PRO A 156 -18.66 8.25 -3.50
C PRO A 156 -17.76 9.22 -4.30
N PHE A 157 -16.47 9.34 -3.96
CA PHE A 157 -15.53 10.19 -4.68
C PHE A 157 -15.26 9.71 -6.11
N ALA A 158 -15.32 8.40 -6.36
CA ALA A 158 -15.30 7.88 -7.73
C ALA A 158 -16.64 8.13 -8.44
N ALA A 159 -17.76 7.97 -7.73
CA ALA A 159 -19.11 8.17 -8.30
C ALA A 159 -19.37 9.63 -8.75
N ALA A 160 -18.77 10.60 -8.07
CA ALA A 160 -18.87 12.03 -8.33
C ALA A 160 -17.89 12.56 -9.39
N ALA A 161 -16.89 11.78 -9.81
CA ALA A 161 -15.83 12.26 -10.69
C ALA A 161 -16.32 12.62 -12.10
N ASP A 162 -15.80 13.73 -12.63
CA ASP A 162 -16.06 14.17 -14.01
C ASP A 162 -15.29 13.31 -15.03
N LEU A 163 -14.15 12.74 -14.62
CA LEU A 163 -13.31 11.88 -15.44
C LEU A 163 -12.70 10.76 -14.61
N LEU A 164 -12.71 9.53 -15.14
CA LEU A 164 -12.01 8.39 -14.56
C LEU A 164 -10.82 7.96 -15.43
N LEU A 165 -9.60 8.25 -14.96
CA LEU A 165 -8.37 7.68 -15.51
C LEU A 165 -8.13 6.29 -14.91
N ILE A 166 -8.03 5.26 -15.74
CA ILE A 166 -7.81 3.86 -15.34
C ILE A 166 -6.45 3.41 -15.88
N LEU A 167 -5.49 3.19 -15.00
CA LEU A 167 -4.08 3.02 -15.36
C LEU A 167 -3.57 1.64 -14.91
N GLY A 168 -2.94 0.88 -15.82
CA GLY A 168 -2.16 -0.33 -15.51
C GLY A 168 -2.91 -1.52 -14.87
N THR A 169 -4.24 -1.58 -14.99
CA THR A 169 -5.10 -2.56 -14.30
C THR A 169 -5.85 -3.50 -15.24
N SER A 170 -6.04 -4.75 -14.80
CA SER A 170 -6.92 -5.75 -15.44
C SER A 170 -8.41 -5.57 -15.11
N LEU A 171 -8.73 -4.81 -14.05
CA LEU A 171 -10.05 -4.70 -13.42
C LEU A 171 -10.69 -6.05 -13.01
N THR A 172 -9.91 -7.10 -12.74
CA THR A 172 -10.44 -8.40 -12.29
C THR A 172 -10.74 -8.46 -10.80
N VAL A 173 -9.97 -7.77 -9.96
CA VAL A 173 -10.09 -7.85 -8.49
C VAL A 173 -11.30 -7.06 -7.98
N THR A 174 -12.30 -7.79 -7.48
CA THR A 174 -13.48 -7.25 -6.79
C THR A 174 -13.15 -7.10 -5.30
N PRO A 175 -13.53 -6.00 -4.61
CA PRO A 175 -14.46 -4.95 -5.04
C PRO A 175 -13.80 -3.71 -5.67
N PHE A 176 -12.49 -3.66 -5.90
CA PHE A 176 -11.83 -2.52 -6.54
C PHE A 176 -12.34 -2.25 -7.95
N SER A 177 -12.54 -3.30 -8.74
CA SER A 177 -13.14 -3.27 -10.09
C SER A 177 -14.49 -2.53 -10.15
N SER A 178 -15.26 -2.50 -9.04
CA SER A 178 -16.54 -1.75 -8.96
C SER A 178 -16.36 -0.23 -9.05
N LEU A 179 -15.17 0.31 -8.81
CA LEU A 179 -14.89 1.74 -9.05
C LEU A 179 -14.98 2.09 -10.54
N ALA A 180 -14.63 1.17 -11.44
CA ALA A 180 -14.81 1.41 -12.88
C ALA A 180 -16.29 1.38 -13.31
N THR A 181 -17.19 0.78 -12.52
CA THR A 181 -18.62 0.68 -12.85
C THR A 181 -19.49 1.73 -12.15
N ILE A 182 -19.09 2.24 -10.99
CA ILE A 182 -19.87 3.20 -10.18
C ILE A 182 -19.97 4.60 -10.80
N VAL A 183 -19.01 5.00 -11.64
CA VAL A 183 -18.95 6.35 -12.23
C VAL A 183 -20.08 6.58 -13.24
N HIS A 184 -20.63 7.80 -13.28
CA HIS A 184 -21.87 8.11 -13.99
C HIS A 184 -21.80 7.82 -15.51
N ARG A 185 -22.69 6.97 -16.02
CA ARG A 185 -22.61 6.40 -17.39
C ARG A 185 -22.60 7.45 -18.50
N GLU A 186 -23.42 8.50 -18.38
CA GLU A 186 -23.63 9.47 -19.46
C GLU A 186 -22.78 10.74 -19.33
N HIS A 187 -22.09 10.92 -18.19
CA HIS A 187 -21.38 12.17 -17.86
C HIS A 187 -19.88 11.98 -17.62
N CYS A 188 -19.47 10.93 -16.90
CA CYS A 188 -18.06 10.63 -16.66
C CYS A 188 -17.48 9.79 -17.81
N PRO A 189 -16.55 10.29 -18.63
CA PRO A 189 -15.75 9.46 -19.52
C PRO A 189 -14.84 8.54 -18.71
N ARG A 190 -14.42 7.43 -19.31
CA ARG A 190 -13.46 6.50 -18.71
C ARG A 190 -12.33 6.27 -19.69
N ILE A 191 -11.09 6.51 -19.29
CA ILE A 191 -9.91 6.30 -20.14
C ILE A 191 -9.14 5.11 -19.57
N LEU A 192 -8.98 4.03 -20.32
CA LEU A 192 -8.07 2.93 -19.99
C LEU A 192 -6.72 3.18 -20.65
N ILE A 193 -5.64 3.21 -19.86
CA ILE A 193 -4.26 3.13 -20.32
C ILE A 193 -3.67 1.84 -19.75
N ASN A 194 -3.51 0.81 -20.60
CA ASN A 194 -3.08 -0.52 -20.16
C ASN A 194 -2.55 -1.34 -21.35
N PRO A 195 -1.59 -2.29 -21.19
CA PRO A 195 -1.10 -3.11 -22.30
C PRO A 195 -2.14 -4.02 -22.98
N GLY A 196 -3.30 -4.22 -22.35
CA GLY A 196 -4.41 -5.00 -22.90
C GLY A 196 -5.78 -4.50 -22.42
N LYS A 197 -6.88 -5.03 -22.97
CA LYS A 197 -8.23 -4.68 -22.53
C LYS A 197 -8.48 -5.14 -21.09
N ALA A 198 -9.26 -4.36 -20.34
CA ALA A 198 -9.54 -4.58 -18.92
C ALA A 198 -11.04 -4.43 -18.60
N GLY A 199 -11.56 -5.29 -17.72
CA GLY A 199 -12.95 -5.25 -17.26
C GLY A 199 -13.97 -5.08 -18.38
N ASN A 200 -14.81 -4.04 -18.27
CA ASN A 200 -15.81 -3.67 -19.28
C ASN A 200 -15.47 -2.35 -20.02
N MET A 201 -14.19 -2.10 -20.26
CA MET A 201 -13.72 -0.92 -20.99
C MET A 201 -13.90 -1.06 -22.51
N GLY A 202 -14.35 0.01 -23.16
CA GLY A 202 -14.77 0.01 -24.56
C GLY A 202 -16.20 -0.46 -24.78
N GLN A 203 -17.06 -0.40 -23.75
CA GLN A 203 -18.49 -0.78 -23.82
C GLN A 203 -19.44 0.42 -23.62
N ARG A 204 -18.97 1.55 -23.07
CA ARG A 204 -19.72 2.81 -23.02
C ARG A 204 -19.33 3.71 -24.20
N LYS A 205 -20.25 4.58 -24.64
CA LYS A 205 -20.02 5.59 -25.69
C LYS A 205 -18.93 6.62 -25.35
N ARG A 206 -18.58 6.77 -24.06
CA ARG A 206 -17.51 7.64 -23.53
C ARG A 206 -16.33 6.85 -22.94
N ASP A 207 -16.14 5.59 -23.34
CA ASP A 207 -14.92 4.84 -23.02
C ASP A 207 -13.84 5.11 -24.06
N VAL A 208 -12.67 5.56 -23.62
CA VAL A 208 -11.43 5.59 -24.42
C VAL A 208 -10.54 4.43 -23.96
N VAL A 209 -9.90 3.75 -24.91
CA VAL A 209 -8.99 2.63 -24.63
C VAL A 209 -7.69 2.81 -25.40
N LEU A 210 -6.63 3.18 -24.68
CA LEU A 210 -5.28 3.39 -25.17
C LEU A 210 -4.42 2.18 -24.77
N LEU A 211 -3.97 1.41 -25.76
CA LEU A 211 -3.25 0.14 -25.53
C LEU A 211 -1.74 0.29 -25.72
N GLY A 212 -0.98 0.12 -24.64
CA GLY A 212 0.48 0.30 -24.62
C GLY A 212 1.02 0.37 -23.19
N LYS A 213 2.28 0.78 -23.01
CA LYS A 213 2.84 1.00 -21.66
C LYS A 213 2.35 2.33 -21.10
N CYS A 214 2.06 2.37 -19.80
CA CYS A 214 1.52 3.57 -19.15
C CYS A 214 2.47 4.77 -19.27
N ASP A 215 3.76 4.60 -18.98
CA ASP A 215 4.76 5.68 -19.04
C ASP A 215 5.14 6.15 -20.46
N GLU A 216 4.58 5.51 -21.51
CA GLU A 216 4.71 5.93 -22.91
C GLU A 216 3.49 6.77 -23.29
N ILE A 217 2.28 6.22 -23.13
CA ILE A 217 1.01 6.92 -23.42
C ILE A 217 0.83 8.17 -22.53
N VAL A 218 1.30 8.13 -21.28
CA VAL A 218 1.27 9.31 -20.39
C VAL A 218 2.20 10.43 -20.86
N ARG A 219 3.32 10.11 -21.52
CA ARG A 219 4.16 11.14 -22.16
C ARG A 219 3.48 11.72 -23.39
N GLU A 220 2.82 10.91 -24.20
CA GLU A 220 2.05 11.35 -25.36
C GLU A 220 0.88 12.26 -24.92
N LEU A 221 0.17 11.90 -23.85
CA LEU A 221 -0.87 12.71 -23.23
C LEU A 221 -0.31 14.03 -22.69
N CYS A 222 0.79 14.00 -21.94
CA CYS A 222 1.46 15.22 -21.50
C CYS A 222 1.98 16.08 -22.66
N MET A 223 2.39 15.48 -23.78
CA MET A 223 2.80 16.21 -24.98
C MET A 223 1.61 16.93 -25.63
N ALA A 224 0.47 16.25 -25.79
CA ALA A 224 -0.76 16.85 -26.28
C ALA A 224 -1.25 18.00 -25.37
N LEU A 225 -1.10 17.86 -24.05
CA LEU A 225 -1.46 18.87 -23.06
C LEU A 225 -0.43 20.00 -22.88
N GLY A 226 0.73 19.95 -23.57
CA GLY A 226 1.82 20.92 -23.39
C GLY A 226 2.56 20.81 -22.05
N TRP A 227 2.42 19.69 -21.33
CA TRP A 227 2.98 19.43 -20.00
C TRP A 227 4.25 18.57 -20.01
N SER A 228 4.85 18.26 -21.16
CA SER A 228 6.06 17.41 -21.25
C SER A 228 7.22 17.90 -20.37
N GLU A 229 7.47 19.22 -20.37
CA GLU A 229 8.51 19.81 -19.52
C GLU A 229 8.19 19.70 -18.03
N ASP A 230 6.92 19.88 -17.63
CA ASP A 230 6.51 19.71 -16.24
C ASP A 230 6.71 18.27 -15.78
N LEU A 231 6.29 17.30 -16.61
CA LEU A 231 6.38 15.86 -16.33
C LEU A 231 7.83 15.42 -16.10
N GLU A 232 8.72 15.73 -17.05
CA GLU A 232 10.13 15.30 -16.96
C GLU A 232 10.90 16.05 -15.86
N ARG A 233 10.62 17.35 -15.65
CA ARG A 233 11.18 18.13 -14.53
C ARG A 233 10.76 17.56 -13.18
N MET A 234 9.49 17.15 -13.05
CA MET A 234 8.95 16.53 -11.85
C MET A 234 9.53 15.13 -11.62
N TRP A 235 9.57 14.27 -12.64
CA TRP A 235 10.12 12.92 -12.55
C TRP A 235 11.65 12.90 -12.31
N ALA A 236 12.39 13.88 -12.83
CA ALA A 236 13.80 14.09 -12.51
C ALA A 236 14.02 14.56 -11.07
N THR A 237 13.12 15.38 -10.53
CA THR A 237 13.15 15.81 -9.12
C THR A 237 12.93 14.63 -8.18
N MET A 238 11.95 13.77 -8.48
CA MET A 238 11.68 12.54 -7.72
C MET A 238 12.88 11.59 -7.68
N GLY A 239 13.58 11.42 -8.80
CA GLY A 239 14.81 10.61 -8.86
C GLY A 239 15.86 11.08 -7.85
N LYS A 240 16.18 12.38 -7.85
CA LYS A 240 17.16 12.99 -6.94
C LYS A 240 16.75 12.89 -5.46
N GLN A 241 15.45 12.99 -5.16
CA GLN A 241 14.94 12.82 -3.79
C GLN A 241 15.10 11.39 -3.30
N VAL A 242 14.82 10.40 -4.15
CA VAL A 242 14.97 8.97 -3.89
C VAL A 242 16.45 8.59 -3.72
N GLU A 243 17.32 9.08 -4.59
CA GLU A 243 18.78 8.91 -4.49
C GLU A 243 19.35 9.46 -3.18
N LEU A 244 18.91 10.66 -2.78
CA LEU A 244 19.33 11.30 -1.52
C LEU A 244 18.82 10.53 -0.28
N ALA A 245 17.60 10.01 -0.32
CA ALA A 245 17.04 9.20 0.77
C ALA A 245 17.78 7.87 0.95
N ASP A 246 18.11 7.18 -0.14
CA ASP A 246 18.88 5.92 -0.14
C ASP A 246 20.30 6.14 0.43
N GLN A 247 20.95 7.24 0.05
CA GLN A 247 22.25 7.64 0.62
C GLN A 247 22.17 7.91 2.12
N GLN A 248 21.11 8.58 2.60
CA GLN A 248 20.90 8.86 4.02
C GLN A 248 20.63 7.58 4.84
N GLU A 249 19.81 6.65 4.34
CA GLU A 249 19.56 5.38 5.05
C GLU A 249 20.81 4.49 5.11
N ARG A 250 21.61 4.42 4.03
CA ARG A 250 22.92 3.72 4.06
C ARG A 250 23.85 4.32 5.10
N ALA A 251 24.01 5.65 5.10
CA ALA A 251 24.85 6.34 6.08
C ALA A 251 24.37 6.12 7.52
N LYS A 252 23.05 6.07 7.78
CA LYS A 252 22.49 5.71 9.10
C LYS A 252 22.85 4.26 9.47
N ALA A 253 22.70 3.31 8.55
CA ALA A 253 23.00 1.90 8.80
C ALA A 253 24.50 1.66 9.10
N GLU A 254 25.40 2.29 8.34
CA GLU A 254 26.85 2.23 8.57
C GLU A 254 27.26 2.83 9.93
N ASN A 255 26.65 3.96 10.30
CA ASN A 255 26.85 4.56 11.62
C ASN A 255 26.28 3.70 12.75
N ALA A 256 25.13 3.04 12.55
CA ALA A 256 24.53 2.13 13.53
C ALA A 256 25.41 0.90 13.78
N VAL A 257 25.94 0.26 12.72
CA VAL A 257 26.91 -0.84 12.83
C VAL A 257 28.17 -0.36 13.56
N THR A 258 28.72 0.80 13.17
CA THR A 258 29.90 1.38 13.82
C THR A 258 29.66 1.67 15.32
N ALA A 259 28.45 2.07 15.69
CA ALA A 259 28.06 2.30 17.08
C ALA A 259 27.88 0.98 17.86
N ASN A 260 27.36 -0.08 17.24
CA ASN A 260 27.17 -1.38 17.90
C ASN A 260 28.52 -2.07 18.15
N ASN A 261 29.40 -2.10 17.16
CA ASN A 261 30.76 -2.63 17.30
C ASN A 261 31.55 -1.91 18.42
N ARG A 262 31.30 -0.60 18.63
CA ARG A 262 31.88 0.19 19.74
C ARG A 262 31.24 -0.08 21.11
N ARG A 263 30.05 -0.69 21.18
CA ARG A 263 29.43 -1.16 22.43
C ARG A 263 29.97 -2.54 22.80
N GLU A 264 29.92 -3.48 21.86
CA GLU A 264 30.45 -4.84 22.02
C GLU A 264 31.93 -4.80 22.49
N PHE A 265 32.79 -4.04 21.80
CA PHE A 265 34.21 -3.87 22.18
C PHE A 265 34.42 -3.15 23.53
N ARG A 266 33.40 -2.50 24.08
CA ARG A 266 33.44 -1.85 25.40
C ARG A 266 32.90 -2.76 26.50
N GLU A 267 31.97 -3.65 26.18
CA GLU A 267 31.46 -4.69 27.06
C GLU A 267 32.50 -5.80 27.25
N ASP A 268 33.18 -6.24 26.17
CA ASP A 268 34.37 -7.11 26.24
C ASP A 268 35.46 -6.57 27.18
N GLN A 269 35.72 -5.25 27.14
CA GLN A 269 36.71 -4.60 28.02
C GLN A 269 36.24 -4.41 29.47
N LEU A 270 34.95 -4.55 29.75
CA LEU A 270 34.40 -4.56 31.10
C LEU A 270 34.44 -5.97 31.69
N ASP A 271 34.08 -7.00 30.93
CA ASP A 271 34.17 -8.39 31.39
C ASP A 271 35.61 -8.82 31.66
N GLN A 272 36.58 -8.42 30.80
CA GLN A 272 38.01 -8.63 31.04
C GLN A 272 38.57 -7.88 32.26
N ARG A 273 37.78 -6.97 32.88
CA ARG A 273 38.11 -6.26 34.11
C ARG A 273 37.37 -6.76 35.35
N SER A 274 36.52 -7.78 35.22
CA SER A 274 35.87 -8.43 36.37
C SER A 274 36.78 -9.46 37.08
N GLY A 275 37.90 -9.85 36.47
CA GLY A 275 38.89 -10.74 37.06
C GLY A 275 39.61 -10.12 38.26
N SER A 276 39.52 -10.80 39.41
CA SER A 276 40.18 -10.48 40.70
C SER A 276 39.68 -9.22 41.45
N PHE A 277 38.55 -9.36 42.15
CA PHE A 277 38.33 -8.61 43.39
C PHE A 277 39.00 -9.34 44.57
N PRO A 278 39.65 -8.64 45.52
CA PRO A 278 40.17 -9.26 46.74
C PRO A 278 39.02 -9.69 47.68
N GLU A 279 39.24 -10.79 48.39
CA GLU A 279 38.24 -11.47 49.22
C GLU A 279 37.79 -10.62 50.43
N PHE A 280 36.62 -9.99 50.34
CA PHE A 280 36.08 -9.16 51.42
C PHE A 280 35.32 -10.02 52.44
N ARG A 281 35.90 -10.17 53.63
CA ARG A 281 35.43 -11.06 54.69
C ARG A 281 34.14 -10.54 55.35
N VAL A 282 33.01 -11.22 55.13
CA VAL A 282 31.72 -10.89 55.75
C VAL A 282 31.71 -11.29 57.23
N PRO A 283 31.33 -10.41 58.18
CA PRO A 283 31.03 -10.79 59.55
C PRO A 283 29.57 -11.30 59.66
N ASP A 284 29.36 -12.46 60.28
CA ASP A 284 28.02 -12.93 60.65
C ASP A 284 27.30 -11.96 61.59
N ARG A 285 26.04 -11.62 61.28
CA ARG A 285 24.89 -11.75 62.21
C ARG A 285 23.53 -11.27 61.67
N PHE A 286 22.51 -11.87 62.26
CA PHE A 286 21.07 -11.54 62.28
C PHE A 286 20.18 -11.98 61.11
N THR A 287 18.99 -12.43 61.51
CA THR A 287 17.97 -13.18 60.77
C THR A 287 16.61 -12.46 60.81
N PRO A 288 15.63 -12.82 59.95
CA PRO A 288 14.53 -11.92 59.61
C PRO A 288 13.27 -12.06 60.48
N ALA A 289 12.50 -10.97 60.63
CA ALA A 289 11.12 -11.00 61.10
C ALA A 289 10.29 -9.79 60.64
N ASN A 290 9.03 -10.04 60.28
CA ASN A 290 7.92 -9.07 60.14
C ASN A 290 8.02 -8.03 58.98
N HIS A 291 6.92 -7.43 58.50
CA HIS A 291 5.56 -7.38 59.05
C HIS A 291 4.43 -7.71 58.03
N ARG A 292 3.23 -7.93 58.57
CA ARG A 292 2.00 -8.39 57.88
C ARG A 292 1.08 -7.22 57.47
N ALA A 293 0.36 -7.44 56.37
CA ALA A 293 -1.04 -7.06 56.08
C ALA A 293 -1.46 -5.58 55.93
N CYS A 294 -2.24 -5.33 54.86
CA CYS A 294 -3.56 -4.68 54.98
C CYS A 294 -4.55 -5.29 53.96
N LEU A 295 -5.82 -5.46 54.35
CA LEU A 295 -6.93 -6.00 53.54
C LEU A 295 -8.25 -5.35 53.98
N LYS A 296 -9.06 -4.89 53.02
CA LYS A 296 -10.55 -4.67 53.00
C LYS A 296 -10.87 -3.61 51.91
N GLN A 297 -11.82 -3.76 50.97
CA GLN A 297 -13.23 -4.24 50.91
C GLN A 297 -14.29 -3.11 50.97
N ASN A 298 -15.11 -3.04 49.92
CA ASN A 298 -16.50 -2.52 49.79
C ASN A 298 -17.02 -2.87 48.35
N TYR A 299 -18.29 -3.04 47.93
CA TYR A 299 -19.68 -2.74 48.38
C TYR A 299 -20.14 -1.28 48.13
N ILE A 300 -21.30 -0.95 47.51
CA ILE A 300 -22.48 -1.67 46.95
C ILE A 300 -22.82 -0.99 45.58
N ALA A 301 -22.95 -1.67 44.43
CA ALA A 301 -24.11 -2.36 43.80
C ALA A 301 -25.39 -1.51 43.49
N THR A 302 -26.23 -1.98 42.54
CA THR A 302 -27.48 -1.37 41.95
C THR A 302 -27.29 -0.22 40.92
N GLY A 303 -28.15 -0.02 39.90
CA GLY A 303 -29.22 -0.89 39.34
C GLY A 303 -30.07 -0.30 38.17
N SER A 304 -30.51 -1.16 37.24
CA SER A 304 -31.75 -1.17 36.41
C SER A 304 -32.18 -0.06 35.39
N SER A 305 -32.75 -0.53 34.25
CA SER A 305 -33.81 0.08 33.36
C SER A 305 -33.53 1.33 32.48
N SER A 306 -34.15 1.56 31.31
CA SER A 306 -34.97 0.71 30.38
C SER A 306 -35.30 1.36 29.01
N ASN A 307 -35.44 0.54 27.95
CA ASN A 307 -36.24 0.62 26.70
C ASN A 307 -36.74 1.97 26.09
N ALA A 308 -36.45 2.19 24.80
CA ALA A 308 -37.25 3.02 23.85
C ALA A 308 -37.13 2.50 22.39
N VAL A 309 -37.81 3.10 21.39
CA VAL A 309 -38.31 2.39 20.16
C VAL A 309 -38.34 3.21 18.83
N HIS A 310 -38.48 2.50 17.70
CA HIS A 310 -38.65 2.87 16.26
C HIS A 310 -39.94 3.66 15.89
N PRO A 311 -40.29 4.03 14.61
CA PRO A 311 -39.77 3.68 13.25
C PRO A 311 -39.51 4.88 12.28
N GLY A 312 -39.25 4.77 10.96
CA GLY A 312 -38.92 3.64 10.07
C GLY A 312 -39.82 3.44 8.81
N ARG A 313 -39.44 3.95 7.61
CA ARG A 313 -40.06 3.78 6.25
C ARG A 313 -39.10 4.32 5.14
N GLN A 314 -39.29 4.16 3.81
CA GLN A 314 -39.54 2.97 2.97
C GLN A 314 -39.42 3.30 1.45
N ASP A 315 -39.19 2.26 0.62
CA ASP A 315 -39.53 2.10 -0.83
C ASP A 315 -38.78 2.83 -1.98
N SER A 316 -38.90 2.24 -3.19
CA SER A 316 -38.42 2.65 -4.54
C SER A 316 -39.57 2.39 -5.55
N PRO A 317 -39.51 2.73 -6.88
CA PRO A 317 -38.87 1.84 -7.87
C PRO A 317 -38.52 2.44 -9.29
N ALA A 318 -38.09 1.55 -10.21
CA ALA A 318 -38.34 1.51 -11.68
C ALA A 318 -37.83 2.64 -12.62
N THR A 319 -36.85 2.40 -13.51
CA THR A 319 -36.91 1.89 -14.93
C THR A 319 -37.10 2.95 -16.02
N GLY A 320 -36.24 2.90 -17.05
CA GLY A 320 -36.42 3.57 -18.35
C GLY A 320 -35.41 3.06 -19.39
N ASP A 321 -35.88 2.68 -20.58
CA ASP A 321 -35.07 2.13 -21.69
C ASP A 321 -35.11 3.08 -22.89
N VAL A 322 -33.96 3.35 -23.51
CA VAL A 322 -33.82 4.22 -24.71
C VAL A 322 -32.72 3.70 -25.63
N THR A 323 -33.03 3.62 -26.93
CA THR A 323 -32.25 2.86 -27.92
C THR A 323 -31.16 3.65 -28.65
N LYS A 324 -30.04 2.96 -28.93
CA LYS A 324 -29.20 3.06 -30.16
C LYS A 324 -28.95 4.46 -30.78
N THR A 325 -27.79 5.06 -30.48
CA THR A 325 -27.03 5.88 -31.46
C THR A 325 -25.52 5.61 -31.33
N GLY A 326 -25.06 4.51 -31.93
CA GLY A 326 -23.64 4.17 -32.03
C GLY A 326 -23.04 4.69 -33.34
N TYR A 327 -22.00 5.52 -33.25
CA TYR A 327 -21.05 5.71 -34.34
C TYR A 327 -20.02 4.57 -34.31
N PRO A 328 -19.42 4.17 -35.45
CA PRO A 328 -18.48 3.05 -35.49
C PRO A 328 -17.22 3.37 -34.68
N ILE A 329 -16.77 2.38 -33.90
CA ILE A 329 -15.48 2.42 -33.20
C ILE A 329 -14.44 1.80 -34.14
N GLU A 330 -13.67 2.64 -34.84
CA GLU A 330 -12.43 2.18 -35.47
C GLU A 330 -11.29 2.15 -34.43
N PRO A 331 -10.33 1.21 -34.54
CA PRO A 331 -9.16 1.21 -33.68
C PRO A 331 -8.28 2.42 -34.00
N LEU A 332 -8.03 3.27 -33.00
CA LEU A 332 -7.11 4.42 -33.15
C LEU A 332 -5.76 3.96 -33.70
N ASN A 333 -5.28 4.65 -34.74
CA ASN A 333 -3.97 4.41 -35.32
C ASN A 333 -2.90 4.83 -34.30
N PRO A 334 -1.90 3.99 -33.96
CA PRO A 334 -0.84 4.39 -33.02
C PRO A 334 0.04 5.55 -33.51
N ASN A 335 -0.16 6.06 -34.73
CA ASN A 335 0.49 7.24 -35.28
C ASN A 335 -0.45 8.45 -35.49
N SER A 336 -1.74 8.36 -35.12
CA SER A 336 -2.65 9.53 -35.12
C SER A 336 -2.54 10.30 -33.79
N PRO A 337 -2.55 11.65 -33.80
CA PRO A 337 -2.53 12.43 -32.56
C PRO A 337 -3.64 12.06 -31.58
N ILE A 338 -3.32 12.15 -30.29
CA ILE A 338 -4.26 12.00 -29.18
C ILE A 338 -5.28 13.16 -29.23
N ASP A 339 -6.51 12.85 -29.66
CA ASP A 339 -7.61 13.81 -29.77
C ASP A 339 -8.14 14.18 -28.38
N LEU A 340 -7.81 15.40 -27.92
CA LEU A 340 -8.18 15.90 -26.61
C LEU A 340 -9.68 16.19 -26.46
N ASP A 341 -10.42 16.44 -27.55
CA ASP A 341 -11.88 16.58 -27.52
C ASP A 341 -12.55 15.22 -27.33
N LEU A 342 -12.07 14.18 -28.03
CA LEU A 342 -12.55 12.80 -27.89
C LEU A 342 -12.33 12.24 -26.47
N ILE A 343 -11.28 12.72 -25.79
CA ILE A 343 -10.85 12.29 -24.46
C ILE A 343 -11.45 13.19 -23.36
N GLY A 344 -12.09 14.31 -23.73
CA GLY A 344 -12.73 15.25 -22.81
C GLY A 344 -11.76 16.20 -22.09
N PHE A 345 -10.48 16.21 -22.45
CA PHE A 345 -9.48 17.09 -21.83
C PHE A 345 -9.62 18.56 -22.25
N SER A 346 -10.30 18.87 -23.35
CA SER A 346 -10.62 20.25 -23.74
C SER A 346 -11.59 20.96 -22.78
N TYR A 347 -12.30 20.22 -21.91
CA TYR A 347 -13.16 20.78 -20.86
C TYR A 347 -12.41 21.02 -19.53
N VAL A 348 -11.14 20.63 -19.43
CA VAL A 348 -10.40 20.57 -18.15
C VAL A 348 -9.96 21.93 -17.61
N GLU A 349 -9.97 22.99 -18.42
CA GLU A 349 -9.57 24.33 -17.96
C GLU A 349 -10.46 24.86 -16.83
N HIS A 350 -11.74 24.47 -16.76
CA HIS A 350 -12.70 24.94 -15.75
C HIS A 350 -13.55 23.80 -15.14
N ARG A 351 -13.17 23.36 -13.93
CA ARG A 351 -13.92 22.49 -12.99
C ARG A 351 -13.97 20.97 -13.26
N THR A 352 -12.89 20.33 -13.70
CA THR A 352 -12.85 18.85 -13.76
C THR A 352 -12.26 18.23 -12.50
N GLU A 353 -13.06 17.49 -11.74
CA GLU A 353 -12.61 16.63 -10.63
C GLU A 353 -12.27 15.24 -11.16
N ILE A 354 -10.96 14.98 -11.36
CA ILE A 354 -10.46 13.73 -11.93
C ILE A 354 -10.24 12.70 -10.82
N ALA A 355 -10.88 11.53 -10.95
CA ALA A 355 -10.52 10.34 -10.19
C ALA A 355 -9.49 9.51 -10.96
N VAL A 356 -8.40 9.12 -10.29
CA VAL A 356 -7.41 8.17 -10.81
C VAL A 356 -7.63 6.81 -10.14
N LEU A 357 -7.79 5.79 -10.97
CA LEU A 357 -7.89 4.38 -10.61
C LEU A 357 -6.58 3.70 -11.05
N LEU A 358 -5.63 3.64 -10.12
CA LEU A 358 -4.28 3.16 -10.34
C LEU A 358 -4.15 1.67 -10.03
N ILE A 359 -3.48 0.94 -10.91
CA ILE A 359 -2.58 -0.14 -10.51
C ILE A 359 -1.26 0.10 -11.23
N PHE A 360 -0.17 0.03 -10.50
CA PHE A 360 1.14 -0.23 -11.06
C PHE A 360 1.65 -1.57 -10.55
N PHE A 361 1.48 -2.62 -11.34
CA PHE A 361 2.49 -3.67 -11.36
C PHE A 361 3.73 -3.12 -12.09
N SER A 362 4.40 -2.18 -11.42
CA SER A 362 5.54 -1.44 -11.95
C SER A 362 6.74 -2.37 -12.09
N GLU A 363 7.02 -2.82 -13.31
CA GLU A 363 8.30 -3.47 -13.63
C GLU A 363 9.49 -2.54 -13.29
N ALA A 364 9.29 -1.21 -13.23
CA ALA A 364 10.31 -0.23 -12.83
C ALA A 364 10.63 -0.21 -11.32
N ALA A 365 9.81 -0.83 -10.45
CA ALA A 365 10.24 -1.16 -9.08
C ALA A 365 11.19 -2.38 -9.06
N PHE A 366 11.26 -3.12 -10.16
CA PHE A 366 11.85 -4.46 -10.24
C PHE A 366 13.05 -4.57 -11.19
N HIS A 367 13.44 -3.47 -11.83
CA HIS A 367 14.68 -3.35 -12.60
C HIS A 367 15.78 -2.63 -11.81
N LYS A 368 16.88 -3.35 -11.58
CA LYS A 368 18.22 -2.87 -11.27
C LYS A 368 19.18 -3.42 -12.32
#